data_AF-A5Z0L5-F1
#
_entry.id   AF-A5Z0L5-F1
#
_cell.length_a   1.000
_cell.length_b   1.000
_cell.length_c   1.000
_cell.angle_alpha   90.00
_cell.angle_beta   90.00
_cell.angle_gamma   90.00
#
_symmetry.space_group_name_H-M   'P 1'
#
loop_
_entity.id
_entity.type
_entity.pdbx_description
1 polymer ?
#
loop_
_entity_poly.entity_id
_entity_poly.type
_entity_poly.pdbx_seq_one_letter_code
_entity_poly.pdbx_strand_id
1 'polypeptide(L)'
;FPCYDEPAMKAVFYITLIHDHGTVALSNGKQRDSINTNTDGHSVLKTTFEPTEKMSTYLLAFIVSDFDFINNTIDGVLIRIFARKPAIAAGQGQYALNKTGPILKFFEKYYNSSYPLPKSDPIALPDFNAGAMENWGLITYRETALLYDEEFSSNSNKQRIATIIAHELAHMWFGNLVT
;
A
#
# COMPACT_ATOMS: atom_id res chain seq x y z
N PHE A 1 5.38 -18.88 0.56
CA PHE A 1 4.52 -19.83 1.30
C PHE A 1 3.93 -20.80 0.28
N PRO A 2 3.76 -22.10 0.59
CA PRO A 2 3.15 -23.04 -0.35
C PRO A 2 1.71 -22.64 -0.67
N CYS A 3 1.37 -22.48 -1.95
CA CYS A 3 0.04 -22.11 -2.41
C CYS A 3 -0.20 -22.57 -3.87
N TYR A 4 -1.45 -22.52 -4.30
CA TYR A 4 -1.81 -22.69 -5.70
C TYR A 4 -1.64 -21.34 -6.42
N ASP A 5 -0.48 -21.15 -7.03
CA ASP A 5 -0.04 -19.85 -7.56
C ASP A 5 -0.48 -19.61 -9.01
N GLU A 6 -1.79 -19.74 -9.25
CA GLU A 6 -2.43 -19.40 -10.52
C GLU A 6 -3.46 -18.29 -10.30
N PRO A 7 -3.49 -17.22 -11.13
CA PRO A 7 -4.35 -16.05 -10.89
C PRO A 7 -5.84 -16.37 -10.75
N ALA A 8 -6.33 -17.37 -11.49
CA ALA A 8 -7.73 -17.81 -11.43
C ALA A 8 -8.10 -18.50 -10.11
N MET A 9 -7.12 -19.03 -9.36
CA MET A 9 -7.33 -19.75 -8.11
C MET A 9 -7.40 -18.78 -6.91
N LYS A 10 -8.32 -17.81 -6.97
CA LYS A 10 -8.49 -16.79 -5.93
C LYS A 10 -8.94 -17.38 -4.58
N ALA A 11 -8.41 -16.83 -3.49
CA ALA A 11 -8.73 -17.21 -2.12
C ALA A 11 -8.82 -15.99 -1.20
N VAL A 12 -9.30 -16.19 0.03
CA VAL A 12 -9.24 -15.22 1.13
C VAL A 12 -7.97 -15.49 1.94
N PHE A 13 -7.17 -14.46 2.20
CA PHE A 13 -5.93 -14.58 2.96
C PHE A 13 -6.07 -14.01 4.36
N TYR A 14 -5.63 -14.77 5.35
CA TYR A 14 -5.55 -14.36 6.75
C TYR A 14 -4.08 -14.16 7.11
N ILE A 15 -3.66 -12.92 7.28
CA ILE A 15 -2.25 -12.57 7.50
C ILE A 15 -2.00 -12.20 8.95
N THR A 16 -0.89 -12.69 9.48
CA THR A 16 -0.34 -12.31 10.78
C THR A 16 1.17 -12.21 10.61
N LEU A 17 1.74 -11.12 11.08
CA LEU A 17 3.18 -10.88 11.04
C LEU A 17 3.71 -10.82 12.47
N ILE A 18 4.83 -11.52 12.70
CA ILE A 18 5.62 -11.43 13.92
C ILE A 18 6.83 -10.56 13.59
N HIS A 19 7.03 -9.47 14.32
CA HIS A 19 8.04 -8.46 13.99
C HIS A 19 8.60 -7.76 15.23
N ASP A 20 9.78 -7.17 15.10
CA ASP A 20 10.46 -6.50 16.20
C ASP A 20 9.74 -5.22 16.64
N HIS A 21 9.92 -4.86 17.91
CA HIS A 21 9.50 -3.56 18.43
C HIS A 21 10.14 -2.41 17.66
N GLY A 22 9.42 -1.30 17.51
CA GLY A 22 9.89 -0.12 16.76
C GLY A 22 9.74 -0.24 15.23
N THR A 23 9.21 -1.37 14.74
CA THR A 23 8.80 -1.55 13.34
C THR A 23 7.28 -1.48 13.19
N VAL A 24 6.82 -1.18 11.98
CA VAL A 24 5.42 -1.27 11.55
C VAL A 24 5.23 -2.49 10.65
N ALA A 25 4.10 -3.15 10.78
CA ALA A 25 3.68 -4.26 9.96
C ALA A 25 2.51 -3.83 9.06
N LEU A 26 2.64 -4.07 7.76
CA LEU A 26 1.64 -3.74 6.75
C LEU A 26 1.26 -4.98 5.96
N SER A 27 0.01 -5.06 5.51
CA SER A 27 -0.47 -6.06 4.55
C SER A 27 -1.68 -5.52 3.78
N ASN A 28 -2.29 -6.32 2.91
CA ASN A 28 -3.47 -5.97 2.12
C ASN A 28 -4.66 -5.56 3.00
N GLY A 29 -4.93 -6.35 4.05
CA GLY A 29 -6.00 -6.09 5.02
C GLY A 29 -5.68 -4.91 5.96
N LYS A 30 -6.71 -4.35 6.58
CA LYS A 30 -6.53 -3.37 7.66
C LYS A 30 -5.98 -4.06 8.91
N GLN A 31 -5.09 -3.40 9.65
CA GLN A 31 -4.61 -3.92 10.93
C GLN A 31 -5.79 -4.07 11.91
N ARG A 32 -5.94 -5.26 12.49
CA ARG A 32 -6.98 -5.58 13.47
C ARG A 32 -6.47 -5.46 14.90
N ASP A 33 -5.33 -6.09 15.18
CA ASP A 33 -4.71 -6.12 16.51
C ASP A 33 -3.18 -6.19 16.40
N SER A 34 -2.49 -5.65 17.39
CA SER A 34 -1.05 -5.82 17.58
C SER A 34 -0.78 -6.02 19.07
N ILE A 35 -0.22 -7.18 19.41
CA ILE A 35 0.01 -7.59 20.79
C ILE A 35 1.47 -8.00 21.01
N ASN A 36 1.97 -7.80 22.22
CA ASN A 36 3.26 -8.35 22.62
C ASN A 36 3.17 -9.87 22.74
N THR A 37 4.16 -10.57 22.19
CA THR A 37 4.33 -12.01 22.35
C THR A 37 5.81 -12.34 22.51
N ASN A 38 6.11 -13.59 22.90
CA ASN A 38 7.47 -14.08 23.00
C ASN A 38 7.67 -15.17 21.94
N THR A 39 8.71 -15.01 21.13
CA THR A 39 9.17 -16.04 20.18
C THR A 39 10.61 -16.36 20.52
N ASP A 40 10.91 -17.62 20.82
CA ASP A 40 12.26 -18.10 21.17
C ASP A 40 12.98 -17.28 22.26
N GLY A 41 12.23 -16.78 23.25
CA GLY A 41 12.76 -15.97 24.35
C GLY A 41 12.95 -14.47 24.03
N HIS A 42 12.58 -14.03 22.82
CA HIS A 42 12.60 -12.64 22.40
C HIS A 42 11.19 -12.03 22.42
N SER A 43 11.05 -10.87 23.06
CA SER A 43 9.81 -10.09 23.04
C SER A 43 9.64 -9.43 21.68
N VAL A 44 8.53 -9.72 21.01
CA VAL A 44 8.19 -9.28 19.66
C VAL A 44 6.73 -8.84 19.59
N LEU A 45 6.36 -8.14 18.54
CA LEU A 45 4.97 -7.81 18.22
C LEU A 45 4.37 -8.89 17.31
N LYS A 46 3.14 -9.29 17.59
CA LYS A 46 2.29 -10.08 16.71
C LYS A 46 1.17 -9.19 16.21
N THR A 47 1.23 -8.82 14.93
CA THR A 47 0.24 -7.97 14.28
C THR A 47 -0.65 -8.80 13.36
N THR A 48 -1.95 -8.80 13.62
CA THR A 48 -2.96 -9.53 12.84
C THR A 48 -3.76 -8.56 11.97
N PHE A 49 -4.06 -8.96 10.74
CA PHE A 49 -4.84 -8.17 9.79
C PHE A 49 -6.25 -8.74 9.60
N GLU A 50 -7.18 -7.89 9.23
CA GLU A 50 -8.48 -8.30 8.70
C GLU A 50 -8.30 -9.18 7.45
N PRO A 51 -9.20 -10.17 7.21
CA PRO A 51 -9.11 -11.02 6.03
C PRO A 51 -9.20 -10.19 4.75
N THR A 52 -8.49 -10.63 3.70
CA THR A 52 -8.61 -9.98 2.39
C THR A 52 -9.97 -10.27 1.75
N GLU A 53 -10.35 -9.45 0.77
CA GLU A 53 -11.31 -9.89 -0.23
C GLU A 53 -10.78 -11.12 -0.98
N LYS A 54 -11.67 -11.84 -1.68
CA LYS A 54 -11.24 -12.97 -2.52
C LYS A 54 -10.35 -12.47 -3.66
N MET A 55 -9.07 -12.80 -3.60
CA MET A 55 -8.05 -12.26 -4.52
C MET A 55 -7.04 -13.33 -4.97
N SER A 56 -6.26 -13.00 -6.00
CA SER A 56 -5.19 -13.87 -6.51
C SER A 56 -3.95 -13.80 -5.63
N THR A 57 -3.17 -14.89 -5.59
CA THR A 57 -1.93 -15.00 -4.78
C THR A 57 -0.91 -13.92 -5.10
N TYR A 58 -0.75 -13.55 -6.37
CA TYR A 58 0.25 -12.57 -6.82
C TYR A 58 0.01 -11.14 -6.27
N LEU A 59 -1.20 -10.84 -5.79
CA LEU A 59 -1.54 -9.54 -5.20
C LEU A 59 -1.28 -9.48 -3.69
N LEU A 60 -0.88 -10.60 -3.08
CA LEU A 60 -0.60 -10.65 -1.65
C LEU A 60 0.71 -9.92 -1.35
N ALA A 61 0.64 -8.96 -0.42
CA ALA A 61 1.79 -8.20 0.03
C ALA A 61 1.81 -8.10 1.56
N PHE A 62 3.03 -8.11 2.09
CA PHE A 62 3.29 -7.77 3.48
C PHE A 62 4.66 -7.11 3.61
N ILE A 63 4.76 -6.14 4.52
CA ILE A 63 5.97 -5.35 4.74
C ILE A 63 6.17 -5.17 6.24
N VAL A 64 7.40 -5.39 6.70
CA VAL A 64 7.86 -4.99 8.02
C VAL A 64 8.98 -3.98 7.81
N SER A 65 8.83 -2.77 8.36
CA SER A 65 9.83 -1.71 8.20
C SER A 65 9.79 -0.75 9.37
N ASP A 66 10.75 0.17 9.46
CA ASP A 66 10.75 1.26 10.41
C ASP A 66 10.22 2.58 9.79
N PHE A 67 9.42 2.45 8.72
CA PHE A 67 8.90 3.59 7.95
C PHE A 67 7.89 4.40 8.76
N ASP A 68 7.71 5.64 8.32
CA ASP A 68 6.67 6.52 8.82
C ASP A 68 5.63 6.79 7.72
N PHE A 69 4.55 7.48 8.06
CA PHE A 69 3.51 7.81 7.10
C PHE A 69 2.84 9.16 7.34
N ILE A 70 2.32 9.72 6.25
CA ILE A 70 1.28 10.75 6.29
C ILE A 70 -0.04 10.15 5.85
N ASN A 71 -1.15 10.70 6.33
CA ASN A 71 -2.46 10.16 6.02
C ASN A 71 -3.53 11.22 5.76
N ASN A 72 -4.60 10.77 5.11
CA ASN A 72 -5.85 11.49 4.98
C ASN A 72 -6.99 10.47 4.83
N THR A 73 -8.20 10.83 5.23
CA THR A 73 -9.40 10.00 5.00
C THR A 73 -10.31 10.73 4.04
N ILE A 74 -10.64 10.08 2.91
CA ILE A 74 -11.47 10.65 1.85
C ILE A 74 -12.60 9.67 1.55
N ASP A 75 -13.84 10.14 1.64
CA ASP A 75 -15.05 9.34 1.37
C ASP A 75 -15.08 7.99 2.13
N GLY A 76 -14.53 7.98 3.35
CA GLY A 76 -14.47 6.80 4.23
C GLY A 76 -13.27 5.87 4.00
N VAL A 77 -12.45 6.12 2.96
CA VAL A 77 -11.23 5.36 2.68
C VAL A 77 -10.03 6.00 3.38
N LEU A 78 -9.34 5.24 4.23
CA LEU A 78 -8.09 5.68 4.86
C LEU A 78 -6.94 5.56 3.86
N ILE A 79 -6.33 6.69 3.49
CA ILE A 79 -5.17 6.73 2.60
C ILE A 79 -3.93 7.05 3.43
N ARG A 80 -2.88 6.23 3.30
CA ARG A 80 -1.60 6.42 3.99
C ARG A 80 -0.45 6.30 3.02
N ILE A 81 0.42 7.30 2.97
CA ILE A 81 1.64 7.25 2.16
C ILE A 81 2.80 6.90 3.09
N PHE A 82 3.36 5.70 2.92
CA PHE A 82 4.49 5.21 3.70
C PHE A 82 5.81 5.47 2.98
N ALA A 83 6.83 5.89 3.71
CA ALA A 83 8.20 6.02 3.19
C ALA A 83 9.22 6.04 4.35
N ARG A 84 10.50 6.13 3.99
CA ARG A 84 11.57 6.36 4.98
C ARG A 84 11.27 7.62 5.80
N LYS A 85 11.52 7.55 7.11
CA LYS A 85 11.32 8.66 8.07
C LYS A 85 11.83 10.03 7.57
N PRO A 86 13.07 10.16 7.02
CA PRO A 86 13.55 11.46 6.53
C PRO A 86 12.73 12.00 5.35
N ALA A 87 12.26 11.14 4.45
CA ALA A 87 11.45 11.55 3.29
C ALA A 87 10.06 12.05 3.73
N ILE A 88 9.46 11.39 4.72
CA ILE A 88 8.20 11.83 5.33
C ILE A 88 8.39 13.16 6.06
N ALA A 89 9.44 13.29 6.86
CA ALA A 89 9.77 14.53 7.57
C ALA A 89 10.05 15.71 6.62
N ALA A 90 10.63 15.45 5.45
CA ALA A 90 10.84 16.42 4.39
C ALA A 90 9.58 16.74 3.56
N GLY A 91 8.43 16.12 3.87
CA GLY A 91 7.16 16.38 3.18
C GLY A 91 7.03 15.76 1.79
N GLN A 92 7.95 14.86 1.39
CA GLN A 92 8.01 14.35 0.01
C GLN A 92 6.82 13.46 -0.37
N GLY A 93 6.08 12.93 0.61
CA GLY A 93 4.86 12.15 0.38
C GLY A 93 3.62 13.00 0.07
N GLN A 94 3.65 14.32 0.31
CA GLN A 94 2.45 15.17 0.31
C GLN A 94 1.78 15.23 -1.07
N TYR A 95 2.58 15.24 -2.14
CA TYR A 95 2.05 15.25 -3.49
C TYR A 95 1.25 13.98 -3.79
N ALA A 96 1.78 12.80 -3.44
CA ALA A 96 1.07 11.54 -3.61
C ALA A 96 -0.23 11.51 -2.81
N LEU A 97 -0.19 11.90 -1.53
CA LEU A 97 -1.38 11.95 -0.67
C LEU A 97 -2.49 12.82 -1.28
N ASN A 98 -2.11 13.99 -1.82
CA ASN A 98 -3.04 14.93 -2.45
C ASN A 98 -3.62 14.42 -3.79
N LYS A 99 -2.97 13.46 -4.45
CA LYS A 99 -3.42 12.91 -5.74
C LYS A 99 -4.22 11.62 -5.60
N THR A 100 -3.88 10.76 -4.64
CA THR A 100 -4.53 9.46 -4.45
C THR A 100 -6.05 9.59 -4.29
N GLY A 101 -6.53 10.49 -3.43
CA GLY A 101 -7.97 10.67 -3.19
C GLY A 101 -8.76 11.10 -4.43
N PRO A 102 -8.39 12.22 -5.10
CA PRO A 102 -9.05 12.64 -6.33
C PRO A 102 -9.02 11.59 -7.45
N ILE A 103 -7.92 10.83 -7.58
CA ILE A 103 -7.81 9.75 -8.59
C ILE A 103 -8.75 8.59 -8.25
N LEU A 104 -8.79 8.15 -6.98
CA LEU A 104 -9.73 7.12 -6.53
C LEU A 104 -11.17 7.53 -6.84
N LYS A 105 -11.56 8.76 -6.45
CA LYS A 105 -12.91 9.29 -6.69
C LYS A 105 -13.25 9.36 -8.19
N PHE A 106 -12.27 9.66 -9.04
CA PHE A 106 -12.44 9.61 -10.48
C PHE A 106 -12.78 8.18 -10.95
N PHE A 107 -12.01 7.18 -10.53
CA PHE A 107 -12.26 5.78 -10.94
C PHE A 107 -13.56 5.22 -10.38
N GLU A 108 -13.92 5.55 -9.14
CA GLU A 108 -15.22 5.17 -8.57
C GLU A 108 -16.39 5.67 -9.41
N LYS A 109 -16.34 6.94 -9.81
CA LYS A 109 -17.35 7.54 -10.68
C LYS A 109 -17.31 6.96 -12.09
N TYR A 110 -16.11 6.79 -12.66
CA TYR A 110 -15.93 6.38 -14.04
C TYR A 110 -16.33 4.91 -14.26
N TYR A 111 -15.99 4.03 -13.32
CA TYR A 111 -16.37 2.61 -13.36
C TYR A 111 -17.75 2.34 -12.76
N ASN A 112 -18.38 3.35 -12.15
CA ASN A 112 -19.65 3.22 -11.43
C ASN A 112 -19.61 2.08 -10.39
N SER A 113 -18.50 1.99 -9.67
CA SER A 113 -18.22 0.95 -8.67
C SER A 113 -17.33 1.55 -7.58
N SER A 114 -17.79 1.50 -6.33
CA SER A 114 -17.02 1.99 -5.19
C SER A 114 -15.68 1.27 -5.02
N TYR A 115 -14.72 1.94 -4.38
CA TYR A 115 -13.45 1.33 -4.00
C TYR A 115 -13.72 0.20 -2.99
N PRO A 116 -13.26 -1.04 -3.25
CA PRO A 116 -13.73 -2.21 -2.51
C PRO A 116 -13.07 -2.39 -1.14
N LEU A 117 -12.03 -1.61 -0.79
CA LEU A 117 -11.25 -1.79 0.43
C LEU A 117 -11.40 -0.59 1.39
N PRO A 118 -11.27 -0.80 2.72
CA PRO A 118 -11.39 0.28 3.70
C PRO A 118 -10.18 1.22 3.73
N LYS A 119 -9.08 0.87 3.05
CA LYS A 119 -7.81 1.61 3.08
C LYS A 119 -6.99 1.42 1.80
N SER A 120 -6.11 2.38 1.53
CA SER A 120 -5.11 2.33 0.46
C SER A 120 -3.76 2.81 0.98
N ASP A 121 -2.76 1.92 0.95
CA ASP A 121 -1.41 2.19 1.46
C ASP A 121 -0.36 2.19 0.32
N PRO A 122 -0.17 3.30 -0.41
CA PRO A 122 1.03 3.50 -1.22
C PRO A 122 2.30 3.53 -0.35
N ILE A 123 3.31 2.74 -0.70
CA ILE A 123 4.60 2.72 0.00
C ILE A 123 5.77 2.92 -0.97
N ALA A 124 6.67 3.84 -0.63
CA ALA A 124 7.87 4.16 -1.38
C ALA A 124 9.08 3.34 -0.88
N LEU A 125 9.58 2.44 -1.72
CA LEU A 125 10.68 1.53 -1.44
C LEU A 125 11.98 2.00 -2.14
N PRO A 126 13.12 2.11 -1.43
CA PRO A 126 14.39 2.59 -1.99
C PRO A 126 14.87 1.79 -3.21
N ASP A 127 14.88 0.47 -3.13
CA ASP A 127 15.47 -0.42 -4.13
C ASP A 127 14.43 -1.31 -4.83
N PHE A 128 13.38 -0.68 -5.39
CA PHE A 128 12.31 -1.41 -6.08
C PHE A 128 12.51 -1.45 -7.61
N ASN A 129 13.02 -2.57 -8.11
CA ASN A 129 13.35 -2.73 -9.54
C ASN A 129 12.14 -2.67 -10.48
N ALA A 130 10.97 -3.18 -10.08
CA ALA A 130 9.78 -3.24 -10.94
C ALA A 130 9.09 -1.87 -11.17
N GLY A 131 9.49 -0.82 -10.45
CA GLY A 131 8.95 0.53 -10.62
C GLY A 131 7.70 0.76 -9.76
N ALA A 132 6.63 0.01 -9.98
CA ALA A 132 5.46 -0.07 -9.10
C ALA A 132 4.77 -1.45 -9.21
N MET A 133 3.92 -1.80 -8.25
CA MET A 133 3.14 -3.05 -8.24
C MET A 133 1.82 -2.86 -7.47
N GLU A 134 0.73 -3.32 -8.06
CA GLU A 134 -0.66 -3.04 -7.70
C GLU A 134 -1.23 -3.88 -6.54
N ASN A 135 -0.38 -4.35 -5.62
CA ASN A 135 -0.83 -5.27 -4.56
C ASN A 135 -2.03 -4.67 -3.81
N TRP A 136 -3.11 -5.43 -3.70
CA TRP A 136 -4.43 -4.86 -3.44
C TRP A 136 -4.52 -4.23 -2.05
N GLY A 137 -4.59 -2.90 -1.99
CA GLY A 137 -4.59 -2.12 -0.75
C GLY A 137 -3.20 -1.81 -0.15
N LEU A 138 -2.10 -2.41 -0.64
CA LEU A 138 -0.72 -2.13 -0.23
C LEU A 138 0.17 -1.98 -1.48
N ILE A 139 0.07 -0.82 -2.11
CA ILE A 139 0.66 -0.59 -3.44
C ILE A 139 2.12 -0.20 -3.26
N THR A 140 3.04 -0.94 -3.86
CA THR A 140 4.48 -0.69 -3.70
C THR A 140 5.01 0.13 -4.87
N TYR A 141 5.82 1.14 -4.59
CA TYR A 141 6.44 2.02 -5.58
C TYR A 141 7.93 2.10 -5.32
N ARG A 142 8.72 2.31 -6.36
CA ARG A 142 10.06 2.90 -6.22
C ARG A 142 9.90 4.32 -5.71
N GLU A 143 10.84 4.81 -4.89
CA GLU A 143 10.78 6.18 -4.34
C GLU A 143 10.52 7.25 -5.41
N THR A 144 11.22 7.20 -6.54
CA THR A 144 11.06 8.18 -7.64
C THR A 144 9.72 8.11 -8.37
N ALA A 145 8.90 7.09 -8.09
CA ALA A 145 7.56 6.91 -8.63
C ALA A 145 6.45 7.38 -7.69
N LEU A 146 6.77 7.73 -6.43
CA LEU A 146 5.79 8.14 -5.42
C LEU A 146 6.17 9.43 -4.68
N LEU A 147 7.44 9.61 -4.35
CA LEU A 147 7.96 10.77 -3.62
C LEU A 147 8.25 11.93 -4.56
N TYR A 148 7.85 13.12 -4.14
CA TYR A 148 8.05 14.37 -4.86
C TYR A 148 8.63 15.43 -3.94
N ASP A 149 9.76 16.00 -4.34
CA ASP A 149 10.41 17.10 -3.64
C ASP A 149 10.22 18.40 -4.45
N GLU A 150 9.58 19.42 -3.88
CA GLU A 150 9.28 20.65 -4.61
C GLU A 150 10.52 21.48 -4.96
N GLU A 151 11.60 21.36 -4.18
CA GLU A 151 12.85 22.09 -4.42
C GLU A 151 13.69 21.43 -5.52
N PHE A 152 13.70 20.09 -5.57
CA PHE A 152 14.61 19.33 -6.44
C PHE A 152 13.95 18.59 -7.60
N SER A 153 12.66 18.29 -7.54
CA SER A 153 11.97 17.48 -8.55
C SER A 153 11.45 18.33 -9.70
N SER A 154 11.63 17.85 -10.93
CA SER A 154 11.13 18.55 -12.12
C SER A 154 9.62 18.37 -12.33
N ASN A 155 9.03 19.21 -13.18
CA ASN A 155 7.64 19.03 -13.64
C ASN A 155 7.41 17.68 -14.34
N SER A 156 8.43 17.14 -15.02
CA SER A 156 8.36 15.80 -15.61
C SER A 156 8.24 14.72 -14.54
N ASN A 157 8.96 14.86 -13.42
CA ASN A 157 8.80 13.97 -12.27
C ASN A 157 7.38 14.07 -11.69
N LYS A 158 6.87 15.28 -11.53
CA LYS A 158 5.50 15.54 -11.02
C LYS A 158 4.44 14.83 -11.87
N GLN A 159 4.51 14.98 -13.19
CA GLN A 159 3.61 14.30 -14.13
C GLN A 159 3.77 12.78 -14.02
N ARG A 160 5.01 12.27 -14.06
CA ARG A 160 5.29 10.84 -14.00
C ARG A 160 4.71 10.19 -12.75
N ILE A 161 4.90 10.81 -11.58
CA ILE A 161 4.36 10.31 -10.31
C ILE A 161 2.82 10.23 -10.38
N ALA A 162 2.16 11.29 -10.83
CA ALA A 162 0.70 11.29 -10.98
C ALA A 162 0.20 10.19 -11.93
N THR A 163 0.90 9.96 -13.06
CA THR A 163 0.52 8.91 -14.01
C THR A 163 0.72 7.50 -13.46
N ILE A 164 1.78 7.25 -12.69
CA ILE A 164 2.03 5.93 -12.10
C ILE A 164 1.02 5.68 -10.98
N ILE A 165 0.77 6.66 -10.10
CA ILE A 165 -0.30 6.54 -9.09
C ILE A 165 -1.65 6.22 -9.76
N ALA A 166 -1.99 6.89 -10.86
CA ALA A 166 -3.21 6.59 -11.60
C ALA A 166 -3.22 5.19 -12.21
N HIS A 167 -2.10 4.70 -12.72
CA HIS A 167 -1.96 3.35 -13.26
C HIS A 167 -2.24 2.29 -12.19
N GLU A 168 -1.54 2.35 -11.05
CA GLU A 168 -1.72 1.37 -9.98
C GLU A 168 -3.13 1.42 -9.38
N LEU A 169 -3.71 2.62 -9.23
CA LEU A 169 -5.06 2.77 -8.70
C LEU A 169 -6.13 2.26 -9.68
N ALA A 170 -5.90 2.30 -10.99
CA ALA A 170 -6.80 1.70 -11.96
C ALA A 170 -6.90 0.18 -11.78
N HIS A 171 -5.79 -0.47 -11.42
CA HIS A 171 -5.74 -1.91 -11.22
C HIS A 171 -6.58 -2.42 -10.05
N MET A 172 -6.89 -1.55 -9.09
CA MET A 172 -7.77 -1.88 -7.96
C MET A 172 -9.15 -2.41 -8.41
N TRP A 173 -9.58 -2.05 -9.62
CA TRP A 173 -10.74 -2.62 -10.30
C TRP A 173 -10.32 -3.63 -11.39
N PHE A 174 -9.47 -3.21 -12.34
CA PHE A 174 -9.07 -4.00 -13.50
C PHE A 174 -7.73 -4.69 -13.28
N GLY A 175 -7.76 -5.96 -12.89
CA GLY A 175 -6.59 -6.72 -12.46
C GLY A 175 -6.83 -7.34 -11.09
N ASN A 176 -7.40 -6.56 -10.15
CA ASN A 176 -7.59 -7.02 -8.77
C ASN A 176 -9.02 -7.53 -8.52
N LEU A 177 -10.01 -6.64 -8.63
CA LEU A 177 -11.42 -6.99 -8.44
C LEU A 177 -11.87 -8.00 -9.51
N VAL A 178 -11.60 -7.68 -10.77
CA VAL A 178 -11.77 -8.60 -11.91
C VAL A 178 -10.38 -9.00 -12.42
N THR A 179 -10.10 -10.30 -12.37
CA THR A 179 -8.85 -10.94 -12.81
C THR A 179 -9.20 -12.10 -13.71
#